data_AF-A0A5M8FG95-F1
#
_entry.id   AF-A0A5M8FG95-F1
#
_cell.length_a   1.000
_cell.length_b   1.000
_cell.length_c   1.000
_cell.angle_alpha   90.00
_cell.angle_beta   90.00
_cell.angle_gamma   90.00
#
_symmetry.space_group_name_H-M   'P 1'
#
loop_
_entity.id
_entity.type
_entity.pdbx_description
1 polymer ?
#
loop_
_entity_poly.entity_id
_entity_poly.type
_entity_poly.pdbx_seq_one_letter_code
_entity_poly.pdbx_strand_id
1 'polypeptide(L)'
;MPRQLMHIDLDAFYAAVEQPGRPVVEPVSIDEAYLDCSGLERLIGPPEVIGRRAKAVIREAVGLTASVGLGPNRLIAKLASDRQRAYMGVGPGR
;
A
#
# COMPACT_ATOMS: atom_id res chain seq x y z
N MET A 1 -10.70 15.06 -1.12
CA MET A 1 -9.38 14.50 -1.49
C MET A 1 -9.63 13.34 -2.44
N PRO A 2 -8.82 13.16 -3.50
CA PRO A 2 -8.96 11.99 -4.37
C PRO A 2 -8.71 10.71 -3.56
N ARG A 3 -9.42 9.63 -3.89
CA ARG A 3 -9.21 8.33 -3.23
C ARG A 3 -7.82 7.80 -3.55
N GLN A 4 -7.12 7.29 -2.54
CA GLN A 4 -5.80 6.70 -2.68
C GLN A 4 -5.81 5.29 -2.09
N LEU A 5 -5.73 4.30 -2.96
CA LEU A 5 -5.67 2.90 -2.59
C LEU A 5 -4.24 2.38 -2.81
N MET A 6 -3.73 1.67 -1.81
CA MET A 6 -2.43 1.02 -1.85
C MET A 6 -2.64 -0.49 -1.94
N HIS A 7 -2.13 -1.13 -2.97
CA HIS A 7 -1.97 -2.57 -3.04
C HIS A 7 -0.63 -2.95 -2.39
N ILE A 8 -0.64 -3.98 -1.57
CA ILE A 8 0.53 -4.54 -0.91
C ILE A 8 0.60 -6.01 -1.32
N ASP A 9 1.70 -6.40 -1.93
CA ASP A 9 1.99 -7.75 -2.39
C ASP A 9 3.25 -8.25 -1.66
N LEU A 10 3.13 -9.33 -0.90
CA LEU A 10 4.27 -9.96 -0.23
C LEU A 10 4.88 -10.99 -1.17
N ASP A 11 6.05 -10.67 -1.73
CA ASP A 11 6.77 -11.50 -2.71
C ASP A 11 7.28 -12.86 -2.13
N ALA A 12 6.83 -13.27 -0.94
CA ALA A 12 7.08 -14.57 -0.35
C ALA A 12 5.96 -14.97 0.63
N PHE A 13 5.55 -16.22 0.51
CA PHE A 13 4.38 -16.84 1.14
C PHE A 13 4.45 -16.81 2.68
N TYR A 14 3.91 -15.77 3.33
CA TYR A 14 3.05 -15.79 4.53
C TYR A 14 2.79 -14.37 5.07
N ALA A 15 1.53 -13.93 5.11
CA ALA A 15 1.11 -12.71 5.81
C ALA A 15 1.07 -12.89 7.33
N ALA A 16 1.55 -11.87 8.03
CA ALA A 16 1.21 -11.64 9.43
C ALA A 16 1.17 -10.13 9.70
N VAL A 17 0.04 -9.48 9.39
CA VAL A 17 -0.29 -8.19 10.01
C VAL A 17 -1.82 -8.04 10.14
N GLU A 18 -2.44 -8.80 11.05
CA GLU A 18 -3.63 -8.28 11.75
C GLU A 18 -3.11 -7.47 12.95
N GLN A 19 -3.13 -6.14 12.85
CA GLN A 19 -2.97 -5.29 14.02
C GLN A 19 -4.26 -4.49 14.24
N PRO A 20 -4.97 -4.69 15.38
CA PRO A 20 -6.19 -3.97 15.68
C PRO A 20 -5.92 -2.46 15.84
N GLY A 21 -6.77 -1.63 15.21
CA GLY A 21 -6.76 -0.17 15.38
C GLY A 21 -6.05 0.65 14.30
N ARG A 22 -5.70 0.06 13.15
CA ARG A 22 -5.06 0.75 12.01
C ARG A 22 -5.99 0.86 10.78
N PRO A 23 -5.75 1.84 9.88
CA PRO A 23 -6.62 2.15 8.74
C PRO A 23 -7.01 0.90 7.94
N VAL A 24 -8.22 0.91 7.37
CA VAL A 24 -8.91 -0.23 6.74
C VAL A 24 -7.96 -0.98 5.78
N VAL A 25 -7.36 -2.05 6.29
CA VAL A 25 -6.62 -3.03 5.49
C VAL A 25 -7.63 -4.11 5.10
N GLU A 26 -7.84 -4.26 3.80
CA GLU A 26 -8.71 -5.28 3.23
C GLU A 26 -7.86 -6.41 2.65
N PRO A 27 -7.80 -7.59 3.29
CA PRO A 27 -7.08 -8.73 2.74
C PRO A 27 -7.77 -9.25 1.47
N VAL A 28 -6.97 -9.70 0.51
CA VAL A 28 -7.44 -10.26 -0.78
C VAL A 28 -7.06 -11.72 -0.89
N SER A 29 -5.84 -12.05 -0.48
CA SER A 29 -5.28 -13.40 -0.41
C SER A 29 -4.34 -13.49 0.80
N ILE A 30 -3.61 -14.60 0.91
CA ILE A 30 -2.63 -14.83 1.98
C ILE A 30 -1.43 -13.87 1.88
N ASP A 31 -1.17 -13.30 0.71
CA ASP A 31 -0.02 -12.47 0.39
C ASP A 31 -0.39 -11.07 -0.13
N GLU A 32 -1.67 -10.83 -0.45
CA GLU A 32 -2.15 -9.56 -0.98
C GLU A 32 -3.15 -8.86 -0.06
N ALA A 33 -3.00 -7.54 0.09
CA ALA A 33 -3.95 -6.68 0.77
C ALA A 33 -4.08 -5.30 0.09
N TYR A 34 -5.23 -4.68 0.28
CA TYR A 34 -5.43 -3.26 -0.04
C TYR A 34 -5.51 -2.42 1.23
N LEU A 35 -4.97 -1.21 1.17
CA LEU A 35 -5.09 -0.20 2.21
C LEU A 35 -5.68 1.08 1.60
N ASP A 36 -6.80 1.57 2.13
CA ASP A 36 -7.27 2.91 1.80
C ASP A 36 -6.49 3.93 2.65
N CYS A 37 -5.62 4.68 1.97
CA CYS A 37 -4.74 5.67 2.61
C CYS A 37 -5.23 7.10 2.42
N SER A 38 -6.44 7.28 1.90
CA SER A 38 -7.06 8.59 1.71
C SER A 38 -7.17 9.34 3.04
N GLY A 39 -6.59 10.55 3.13
CA GLY A 39 -6.67 11.39 4.33
C GLY A 39 -5.66 11.05 5.43
N LEU A 40 -4.77 10.07 5.22
CA LEU A 40 -3.72 9.73 6.17
C LEU A 40 -2.51 10.66 6.10
N GLU A 41 -2.47 11.59 5.15
CA GLU A 41 -1.31 12.44 4.89
C GLU A 41 -0.91 13.29 6.10
N ARG A 42 -1.89 13.76 6.87
CA ARG A 42 -1.67 14.56 8.09
C ARG A 42 -1.22 13.73 9.28
N LEU A 43 -1.53 12.44 9.30
CA LEU A 43 -1.26 11.54 10.43
C LEU A 43 0.06 10.78 10.26
N ILE A 44 0.30 10.26 9.06
CA ILE A 44 1.41 9.35 8.78
C ILE A 44 2.42 9.98 7.81
N GLY A 45 1.95 10.86 6.93
CA GLY A 45 2.72 11.47 5.85
C GLY A 45 2.20 11.07 4.47
N PRO A 46 2.82 11.58 3.39
CA PRO A 46 2.41 11.28 2.02
C PRO A 46 2.32 9.77 1.74
N PRO A 47 1.49 9.32 0.78
CA PRO A 47 1.30 7.90 0.49
C PRO A 47 2.60 7.13 0.19
N GLU A 48 3.62 7.79 -0.38
CA GLU A 48 4.93 7.19 -0.64
C GLU A 48 5.69 6.92 0.66
N VAL A 49 5.44 7.71 1.72
CA VAL A 49 5.94 7.45 3.06
C VAL A 49 5.19 6.28 3.70
N ILE A 50 3.86 6.22 3.52
CA ILE A 50 3.04 5.11 4.01
C ILE A 50 3.53 3.78 3.40
N GLY A 51 3.76 3.74 2.09
CA GLY A 51 4.22 2.54 1.40
C GLY A 51 5.63 2.12 1.82
N ARG A 52 6.55 3.07 1.99
CA ARG A 52 7.90 2.80 2.52
C ARG A 52 7.85 2.26 3.95
N ARG A 53 7.01 2.83 4.81
CA ARG A 53 6.80 2.34 6.18
C ARG A 53 6.20 0.93 6.18
N ALA A 54 5.20 0.66 5.34
CA ALA A 54 4.63 -0.68 5.21
C ALA A 54 5.69 -1.73 4.85
N LYS A 55 6.53 -1.45 3.83
CA LYS A 55 7.65 -2.33 3.45
C LYS A 55 8.64 -2.56 4.59
N ALA A 56 8.99 -1.50 5.33
CA ALA A 56 9.91 -1.61 6.46
C ALA A 56 9.32 -2.47 7.59
N VAL A 57 8.05 -2.25 7.95
CA VAL A 57 7.35 -3.02 8.98
C VAL A 57 7.24 -4.49 8.59
N ILE A 58 6.90 -4.79 7.33
CA ILE A 58 6.84 -6.17 6.82
C ILE A 58 8.23 -6.81 6.91
N ARG A 59 9.27 -6.11 6.46
CA ARG A 59 10.64 -6.63 6.51
C ARG A 59 11.12 -6.89 7.93
N GLU A 60 10.77 -6.03 8.88
CA GLU A 60 11.12 -6.18 10.30
C GLU A 60 10.34 -7.33 10.95
N ALA A 61 9.03 -7.42 10.68
CA ALA A 61 8.15 -8.39 11.33
C ALA A 61 8.37 -9.83 10.84
N VAL A 62 8.57 -10.04 9.54
CA VAL A 62 8.62 -11.38 8.93
C VAL A 62 9.88 -11.65 8.10
N GLY A 63 10.76 -10.68 7.94
CA GLY A 63 12.00 -10.87 7.16
C GLY A 63 11.77 -10.93 5.65
N LEU A 64 10.57 -10.66 5.15
CA LEU A 64 10.22 -10.76 3.72
C LEU A 64 10.22 -9.38 3.04
N THR A 65 10.39 -9.38 1.72
CA THR A 65 10.20 -8.17 0.90
C THR A 65 8.74 -8.04 0.50
N ALA A 66 8.30 -6.81 0.27
CA ALA A 66 6.99 -6.53 -0.28
C ALA A 66 7.09 -5.51 -1.40
N SER A 67 6.19 -5.64 -2.37
CA SER A 67 5.93 -4.69 -3.43
C SER A 67 4.68 -3.88 -3.08
N VAL A 68 4.70 -2.58 -3.37
CA VAL A 68 3.56 -1.69 -3.07
C VAL A 68 3.23 -0.86 -4.29
N GLY A 69 1.94 -0.69 -4.56
CA GLY A 69 1.42 0.05 -5.70
C GLY A 69 0.32 1.01 -5.26
N LEU A 70 0.41 2.27 -5.68
CA LEU A 70 -0.60 3.27 -5.37
C LEU A 70 -1.49 3.49 -6.59
N GLY A 71 -2.79 3.73 -6.39
CA GLY A 71 -3.71 4.08 -7.47
C GLY A 71 -5.06 4.62 -6.98
N PRO A 72 -5.86 5.23 -7.87
CA PRO A 72 -7.20 5.73 -7.54
C PRO A 72 -8.24 4.61 -7.32
N ASN A 73 -7.91 3.38 -7.70
CA ASN A 73 -8.75 2.19 -7.56
C ASN A 73 -7.87 0.92 -7.48
N ARG A 74 -8.51 -0.22 -7.17
CA ARG A 74 -7.85 -1.54 -7.02
C ARG A 74 -7.02 -1.93 -8.24
N LEU A 75 -7.61 -1.82 -9.43
CA LEU A 75 -6.96 -2.23 -10.68
C LEU A 75 -5.65 -1.47 -10.91
N ILE A 76 -5.66 -0.15 -10.79
CA ILE A 76 -4.47 0.67 -10.99
C ILE A 76 -3.45 0.45 -9.87
N ALA A 77 -3.90 0.32 -8.62
CA ALA A 77 -3.02 0.05 -7.50
C ALA A 77 -2.26 -1.28 -7.66
N LYS A 78 -2.95 -2.35 -8.09
CA LYS A 78 -2.33 -3.65 -8.39
C LYS A 78 -1.35 -3.57 -9.56
N LEU A 79 -1.76 -2.99 -10.69
CA LEU A 79 -0.88 -2.80 -11.85
C LEU A 79 0.39 -1.98 -11.51
N ALA A 80 0.28 -1.07 -10.55
CA ALA A 80 1.37 -0.25 -10.06
C ALA A 80 2.34 -1.08 -9.19
N SER A 81 1.84 -1.99 -8.33
CA SER A 81 2.69 -2.84 -7.49
C SER A 81 3.50 -3.83 -8.33
N ASP A 82 2.87 -4.47 -9.32
CA ASP A 82 3.50 -5.45 -10.21
C ASP A 82 4.70 -4.86 -10.97
N ARG A 83 4.63 -3.55 -11.23
CA ARG A 83 5.68 -2.79 -11.92
C ARG A 83 6.66 -2.09 -10.96
N GLN A 84 6.48 -2.26 -9.65
CA GLN A 84 7.18 -1.52 -8.59
C GLN A 84 7.17 0.01 -8.80
N ARG A 85 6.06 0.54 -9.34
CA ARG A 85 5.86 1.97 -9.61
C ARG A 85 4.77 2.51 -8.68
N ALA A 86 4.95 3.72 -8.17
CA ALA A 86 3.82 4.47 -7.64
C ALA A 86 3.08 5.14 -8.81
N TYR A 87 1.77 4.93 -8.97
CA TYR A 87 0.98 5.85 -9.80
C TYR A 87 0.85 7.16 -9.02
N MET A 88 1.78 8.07 -9.27
CA MET A 88 1.62 9.48 -8.91
C MET A 88 0.52 10.01 -9.80
N GLY A 89 -0.68 10.21 -9.24
CA GLY A 89 -1.74 10.91 -9.96
C GLY A 89 -1.14 12.18 -10.55
N VAL A 90 -1.26 12.32 -11.86
CA VAL A 90 -1.06 13.59 -12.54
C VAL A 90 -1.97 14.57 -11.81
N GLY A 91 -1.40 15.47 -11.00
CA GLY A 91 -2.15 16.64 -10.53
C GLY A 91 -2.74 17.35 -11.76
N PRO A 92 -3.85 18.10 -11.63
CA PRO A 92 -4.33 18.90 -12.74
C PRO A 92 -3.13 19.66 -13.31
N GLY A 93 -2.86 19.40 -14.60
CA GLY A 93 -1.72 19.96 -15.30
C GLY A 93 -1.70 21.47 -15.09
N ARG A 94 -0.49 22.02 -15.05
CA ARG A 94 -0.27 23.44 -15.34
C ARG A 94 -1.08 23.88 -16.55
#